data_AF-A0A2D5GUZ2-F1
#
_entry.id   AF-A0A2D5GUZ2-F1
#
_cell.length_a   1.000
_cell.length_b   1.000
_cell.length_c   1.000
_cell.angle_alpha   90.00
_cell.angle_beta   90.00
_cell.angle_gamma   90.00
#
_symmetry.space_group_name_H-M   'P 1'
#
loop_
_entity.id
_entity.type
_entity.pdbx_description
1 polymer ?
#
loop_
_entity_poly.entity_id
_entity_poly.type
_entity_poly.pdbx_seq_one_letter_code
_entity_poly.pdbx_strand_id
1 'polypeptide(L)' 'MNFFDIAGILVALAAAFAYINHKLLKLPTTVGLMLLAMLHAVALLLIDRIVPGVSVLTAAETLIGSIDFDQT' A
#
# COMPACT_ATOMS: atom_id res chain seq x y z
N MET A 1 12.17 -11.49 0.27
CA MET A 1 10.83 -12.09 0.51
C MET A 1 10.52 -13.03 -0.64
N ASN A 2 9.82 -14.15 -0.43
CA ASN A 2 9.44 -15.02 -1.54
C ASN A 2 8.21 -14.44 -2.29
N PHE A 3 8.02 -14.81 -3.56
CA PHE A 3 6.88 -14.39 -4.40
C PHE A 3 5.53 -14.57 -3.69
N PHE A 4 5.36 -15.68 -2.96
CA PHE A 4 4.14 -15.97 -2.22
C PHE A 4 3.85 -14.94 -1.12
N ASP A 5 4.88 -14.49 -0.40
CA ASP A 5 4.73 -13.50 0.68
C ASP A 5 4.27 -12.15 0.11
N ILE A 6 4.86 -11.75 -1.02
CA ILE A 6 4.53 -10.49 -1.72
C ILE A 6 3.10 -10.56 -2.25
N ALA A 7 2.73 -11.65 -2.91
CA ALA A 7 1.37 -11.86 -3.39
C ALA A 7 0.35 -11.81 -2.24
N GLY A 8 0.67 -12.44 -1.11
CA GLY A 8 -0.16 -12.41 0.09
C GLY A 8 -0.37 -10.98 0.63
N ILE A 9 0.70 -10.19 0.73
CA ILE A 9 0.62 -8.80 1.18
C ILE A 9 -0.21 -7.96 0.21
N LEU A 10 0.01 -8.08 -1.11
CA LEU A 10 -0.73 -7.33 -2.11
C LEU A 10 -2.23 -7.66 -2.08
N VAL A 11 -2.59 -8.94 -1.95
CA VAL A 11 -3.99 -9.39 -1.85
C VAL A 11 -4.63 -8.89 -0.55
N ALA A 12 -3.92 -8.97 0.58
CA ALA A 12 -4.41 -8.46 1.85
C ALA A 12 -4.64 -6.94 1.80
N LEU A 13 -3.72 -6.18 1.21
CA LEU A 13 -3.84 -4.74 1.02
C LEU A 13 -5.02 -4.40 0.11
N ALA A 14 -5.17 -5.12 -1.00
CA ALA A 14 -6.29 -4.96 -1.91
C ALA A 14 -7.63 -5.25 -1.23
N ALA A 15 -7.72 -6.29 -0.41
CA ALA A 15 -8.92 -6.61 0.37
C ALA A 15 -9.23 -5.54 1.42
N ALA A 16 -8.21 -5.00 2.11
CA ALA A 16 -8.37 -3.92 3.07
C ALA A 16 -8.91 -2.65 2.39
N PHE A 17 -8.33 -2.26 1.25
CA PHE A 17 -8.82 -1.13 0.46
C PHE A 17 -10.22 -1.39 -0.10
N ALA A 18 -10.51 -2.61 -0.60
CA ALA A 18 -11.85 -2.95 -1.07
C ALA A 18 -12.90 -2.85 0.05
N TYR A 19 -12.56 -3.29 1.27
CA TYR A 19 -13.42 -3.15 2.44
C TYR A 19 -13.67 -1.68 2.81
N ILE A 20 -12.60 -0.88 2.86
CA ILE A 20 -12.70 0.57 3.12
C ILE A 20 -13.55 1.25 2.05
N ASN A 21 -13.33 0.92 0.77
CA ASN A 21 -14.11 1.45 -0.34
C ASN A 21 -15.59 1.08 -0.21
N HIS A 22 -15.90 -0.19 0.08
CA HIS A 22 -17.28 -0.65 0.22
C HIS A 22 -17.97 0.01 1.44
N LYS A 23 -17.24 0.26 2.53
CA LYS A 23 -17.80 0.81 3.77
C LYS A 23 -17.99 2.33 3.73
N LEU A 24 -17.03 3.08 3.17
CA LEU A 24 -17.02 4.55 3.21
C LEU A 24 -17.41 5.22 1.89
N LEU A 25 -16.99 4.68 0.75
CA LEU A 25 -17.04 5.38 -0.54
C LEU A 25 -18.15 4.88 -1.47
N LYS A 26 -18.56 3.60 -1.37
CA LYS A 26 -19.58 2.94 -2.22
C LYS A 26 -19.33 3.10 -3.74
N LEU A 27 -18.07 3.30 -4.14
CA LEU A 27 -17.68 3.45 -5.54
C LEU A 27 -17.54 2.09 -6.23
N PRO A 28 -17.67 2.04 -7.58
CA PRO A 28 -17.37 0.84 -8.36
C PRO A 28 -16.01 0.26 -7.94
N THR A 29 -15.95 -1.05 -7.73
CA THR A 29 -14.84 -1.74 -7.03
C THR A 29 -13.45 -1.44 -7.61
N THR A 30 -13.33 -1.35 -8.93
CA THR A 30 -12.06 -1.01 -9.62
C THR A 30 -11.63 0.43 -9.39
N VAL A 31 -12.55 1.39 -9.43
CA VAL A 31 -12.26 2.82 -9.24
C VAL A 31 -11.92 3.11 -7.78
N GLY A 32 -12.65 2.47 -6.85
CA GLY A 32 -12.43 2.64 -5.42
C GLY A 32 -11.08 2.14 -4.93
N LEU A 33 -10.63 0.98 -5.43
CA LEU A 33 -9.32 0.44 -5.10
C LEU A 33 -8.19 1.36 -5.58
N MET A 34 -8.30 1.86 -6.81
CA MET A 34 -7.27 2.73 -7.41
C MET A 34 -7.16 4.07 -6.69
N LEU A 35 -8.29 4.68 -6.34
CA LEU A 35 -8.33 5.92 -5.56
C LEU A 35 -7.73 5.75 -4.16
N LEU A 36 -8.05 4.65 -3.47
CA LEU A 36 -7.50 4.39 -2.15
C LEU A 36 -5.99 4.12 -2.18
N ALA A 37 -5.49 3.43 -3.22
CA ALA A 37 -4.06 3.24 -3.40
C ALA A 37 -3.33 4.58 -3.64
N MET A 38 -3.88 5.47 -4.47
CA MET A 38 -3.34 6.81 -4.67
C MET A 38 -3.37 7.65 -3.39
N LEU A 39 -4.49 7.63 -2.67
CA LEU A 39 -4.62 8.35 -1.39
C LEU A 39 -3.63 7.82 -0.35
N HIS A 40 -3.41 6.51 -0.30
CA HIS A 40 -2.42 5.91 0.58
C HIS A 40 -1.00 6.43 0.24
N ALA A 41 -0.63 6.45 -1.04
CA ALA A 41 0.67 6.98 -1.46
C ALA A 41 0.85 8.46 -1.07
N VAL A 42 -0.19 9.28 -1.28
CA VAL A 42 -0.17 10.70 -0.86
C VAL A 42 -0.11 10.85 0.66
N ALA A 43 -0.85 10.02 1.41
CA ALA A 43 -0.84 10.04 2.86
C ALA A 43 0.54 9.69 3.42
N LEU A 44 1.25 8.70 2.86
CA LEU A 44 2.62 8.37 3.26
C LEU A 44 3.57 9.56 3.09
N LEU A 45 3.50 10.24 1.94
CA LEU A 45 4.30 11.44 1.67
C LEU A 45 4.01 12.59 2.64
N LEU A 46 2.73 12.79 2.98
CA LEU A 46 2.31 13.81 3.93
C LEU A 46 2.75 13.50 5.36
N ILE A 47 2.61 12.24 5.80
CA ILE A 47 3.01 11.82 7.15
C ILE A 47 4.51 11.99 7.34
N ASP A 48 5.32 11.57 6.36
CA ASP A 48 6.78 11.70 6.38
C ASP A 48 7.23 13.17 6.46
N ARG A 49 6.50 14.08 5.78
CA ARG A 49 6.77 15.53 5.80
C ARG A 49 6.32 16.24 7.08
N ILE A 50 5.20 15.82 7.66
CA ILE A 50 4.54 16.54 8.77
C ILE A 50 5.00 16.03 10.13
N VAL A 51 5.34 14.75 10.27
CA VAL A 51 5.70 14.14 11.55
C VAL A 51 7.22 14.02 11.66
N PRO A 52 7.91 14.96 12.35
CA PRO A 52 9.36 14.88 12.51
C PRO A 52 9.76 13.64 13.31
N GLY A 53 10.70 12.86 12.77
CA GLY A 53 11.23 11.64 13.39
C GLY A 53 10.59 10.33 12.94
N VAL A 54 9.57 10.38 12.07
CA VAL A 54 8.98 9.18 11.46
C VAL A 54 9.44 9.06 10.01
N SER A 55 10.34 8.10 9.74
CA SER A 55 10.86 7.82 8.40
C SER A 55 10.02 6.77 7.68
N VAL A 56 8.75 7.11 7.40
CA VAL A 56 7.82 6.16 6.77
C VAL A 56 8.28 5.81 5.35
N LEU A 57 8.87 6.78 4.64
CA LEU A 57 9.40 6.56 3.30
C LEU A 57 10.55 5.56 3.31
N THR A 58 11.49 5.70 4.25
CA THR A 58 12.64 4.78 4.38
C THR A 58 12.18 3.36 4.71
N ALA A 59 11.14 3.22 5.54
CA ALA A 59 10.54 1.92 5.83
C ALA A 59 9.92 1.29 4.57
N ALA A 60 9.22 2.09 3.76
CA ALA A 60 8.65 1.63 2.49
C ALA A 60 9.75 1.24 1.47
N GLU A 61 10.80 2.04 1.33
CA GLU A 61 11.95 1.74 0.47
C GLU A 61 12.67 0.46 0.89
N THR A 62 12.86 0.26 2.20
CA THR A 62 13.47 -0.97 2.74
C THR A 62 12.60 -2.19 2.48
N LEU A 63 11.28 -2.05 2.64
CA LEU A 63 10.30 -3.10 2.32
C LEU A 63 10.38 -3.49 0.85
N ILE A 64 10.33 -2.51 -0.06
CA ILE A 64 10.41 -2.75 -1.51
C ILE A 64 11.78 -3.33 -1.89
N GLY A 65 12.87 -2.81 -1.33
CA GLY A 65 14.23 -3.31 -1.57
C GLY A 65 14.49 -4.72 -1.04
N SER A 66 13.68 -5.20 -0.08
CA SER A 66 13.72 -6.58 0.41
C SER A 66 12.98 -7.58 -0.47
N ILE A 67 12.26 -7.08 -1.49
CA ILE A 67 11.56 -7.90 -2.48
C ILE A 67 12.57 -8.32 -3.55
N ASP A 68 12.83 -9.62 -3.60
CA ASP A 68 13.66 -10.22 -4.63
C ASP A 68 12.74 -10.67 -5.78
N PHE A 69 12.76 -9.91 -6.87
CA PHE A 69 11.94 -10.15 -8.06
C PHE A 69 12.60 -11.09 -9.07
N ASP A 70 13.87 -11.47 -8.85
CA ASP A 70 14.70 -12.22 -9.80
C ASP A 70 14.68 -13.75 -9.54
N GLN A 71 13.95 -14.21 -8.52
CA GLN A 71 13.73 -15.64 -8.30
C GLN A 71 12.70 -16.20 -9.29
N THR A 72 13.17 -16.44 -10.52
CA THR A 72 12.47 -17.23 -11.54
C THR A 72 12.94 -18.67 -11.54
#